data_AF-A0A2L1TXE1-F1
#
_entry.id   AF-A0A2L1TXE1-F1
#
_cell.length_a   1.000
_cell.length_b   1.000
_cell.length_c   1.000
_cell.angle_alpha   90.00
_cell.angle_beta   90.00
_cell.angle_gamma   90.00
#
_symmetry.space_group_name_H-M   'P 1'
#
loop_
_entity.id
_entity.type
_entity.pdbx_description
1 polymer ?
#
loop_
_entity_poly.entity_id
_entity_poly.type
_entity_poly.pdbx_seq_one_letter_code
_entity_poly.pdbx_strand_id
1 'polypeptide(L)'
;MTKNLSEYVLYEASRSIPLEKKEWVVRQIMQYRRQVDTEKRENHKKQEKRVHELSEILSESFESSTVITVVTYGIYKNREYSGVIIKLDLREEKILLKCQESMQWLHFSSILHVY
;
A
#
# COMPACT_ATOMS: atom_id res chain seq x y z
N MET A 1 26.37 -9.89 -13.20
CA MET A 1 26.59 -8.70 -12.34
C MET A 1 26.08 -7.47 -13.07
N THR A 2 24.80 -7.13 -12.89
CA THR A 2 24.20 -5.92 -13.45
C THR A 2 24.38 -4.79 -12.45
N LYS A 3 25.49 -4.04 -12.56
CA LYS A 3 25.58 -2.73 -11.91
C LYS A 3 24.40 -1.90 -12.42
N ASN A 4 23.58 -1.42 -11.49
CA ASN A 4 22.35 -0.69 -11.78
C ASN A 4 22.63 0.45 -12.77
N LEU A 5 22.10 0.35 -13.99
CA LEU A 5 22.21 1.36 -15.04
C LEU A 5 21.77 2.75 -14.55
N SER A 6 20.84 2.79 -13.60
CA SER A 6 20.39 4.02 -12.94
C SER A 6 21.49 4.75 -12.15
N GLU A 7 22.39 4.03 -11.49
CA GLU A 7 23.49 4.64 -10.72
C GLU A 7 24.58 5.21 -11.62
N TYR A 8 24.83 4.59 -12.77
CA TYR A 8 25.82 5.06 -13.74
C TYR A 8 25.35 6.35 -14.43
N VAL A 9 24.07 6.43 -14.81
CA VAL A 9 23.47 7.63 -15.43
C VAL A 9 23.50 8.82 -14.45
N LEU A 10 23.20 8.59 -13.18
CA LEU A 10 23.30 9.62 -12.14
C LEU A 10 24.76 10.08 -11.91
N TYR A 11 25.71 9.15 -11.99
CA TYR A 11 27.14 9.45 -11.85
C TYR A 11 27.66 10.31 -13.01
N GLU A 12 27.33 9.98 -14.25
CA GLU A 12 27.74 10.78 -15.42
C GLU A 12 27.11 12.17 -15.45
N ALA A 13 25.82 12.29 -15.12
CA ALA A 13 25.12 13.58 -15.02
C ALA A 13 25.71 14.50 -13.94
N SER A 14 26.34 13.92 -12.90
CA SER A 14 26.99 14.71 -11.85
C SER A 14 28.30 15.38 -12.31
N ARG A 15 28.95 14.86 -13.37
CA ARG A 15 30.20 15.42 -13.92
C ARG A 15 29.99 16.70 -14.72
N SER A 16 28.79 16.91 -15.25
CA SER A 16 28.42 18.13 -15.99
C SER A 16 27.99 19.30 -15.09
N ILE A 17 27.96 19.11 -13.76
CA ILE A 17 27.56 20.16 -12.81
C ILE A 17 28.80 20.99 -12.45
N PRO A 18 28.82 22.30 -12.75
CA PRO A 18 29.92 23.19 -12.36
C PRO A 18 30.16 23.13 -10.85
N LEU A 19 31.43 23.13 -10.43
CA LEU A 19 31.83 23.01 -9.02
C LEU A 19 31.12 24.02 -8.11
N GLU A 20 30.92 25.25 -8.59
CA GLU A 20 30.24 26.35 -7.88
C GLU A 20 28.75 26.07 -7.59
N LYS A 21 28.11 25.18 -8.37
CA LYS A 21 26.68 24.84 -8.22
C LYS A 21 26.45 23.53 -7.45
N LYS A 22 27.51 22.80 -7.09
CA LYS A 22 27.39 21.50 -6.42
C LYS A 22 26.70 21.60 -5.07
N GLU A 23 26.99 22.63 -4.28
CA GLU A 23 26.34 22.84 -2.98
C GLU A 23 24.83 23.07 -3.11
N TRP A 24 24.41 23.84 -4.13
CA TRP A 24 23.00 24.08 -4.42
C TRP A 24 22.28 22.79 -4.84
N VAL A 25 22.91 21.98 -5.69
CA VAL A 25 22.36 20.68 -6.12
C VAL A 25 22.23 19.71 -4.93
N VAL A 26 23.25 19.62 -4.08
CA VAL A 26 23.20 18.78 -2.87
C VAL A 26 22.06 19.22 -1.94
N ARG A 27 21.86 20.53 -1.75
CA ARG A 27 20.74 21.06 -0.96
C ARG A 27 19.38 20.68 -1.56
N GLN A 28 19.22 20.78 -2.88
CA GLN A 28 17.99 20.38 -3.56
C GLN A 28 17.71 18.88 -3.41
N ILE A 29 18.73 18.03 -3.58
CA ILE A 29 18.59 16.57 -3.38
C ILE A 29 18.21 16.25 -1.93
N MET A 30 18.82 16.91 -0.95
CA MET A 30 18.48 16.72 0.46
C MET A 30 17.05 17.17 0.80
N GLN A 31 16.60 18.30 0.24
CA GLN A 31 15.23 18.79 0.41
C GLN A 31 14.22 17.82 -0.21
N TYR A 32 14.47 17.37 -1.44
CA TYR A 32 13.65 16.38 -2.12
C TYR A 32 13.56 15.07 -1.34
N ARG A 33 14.69 14.54 -0.85
CA ARG A 33 14.70 13.33 -0.01
C ARG A 33 13.85 13.49 1.25
N ARG A 34 13.97 14.64 1.94
CA ARG A 34 13.15 14.94 3.13
C ARG A 34 11.66 15.02 2.80
N GLN A 35 11.28 15.63 1.68
CA GLN A 35 9.88 15.69 1.25
C GLN A 35 9.32 14.29 0.97
N VAL A 36 10.05 13.47 0.20
CA VAL A 36 9.67 12.09 -0.08
C VAL A 36 9.56 11.24 1.21
N ASP A 37 10.47 11.41 2.16
CA ASP A 37 10.41 10.70 3.44
C ASP A 37 9.23 11.16 4.30
N THR A 38 8.86 12.43 4.23
CA THR A 38 7.71 12.98 4.98
C THR A 38 6.39 12.50 4.39
N GLU A 39 6.24 12.54 3.06
CA GLU A 39 5.08 11.99 2.35
C GLU A 39 4.92 10.50 2.60
N LYS A 40 6.01 9.73 2.61
CA LYS A 40 5.99 8.30 2.97
C LYS A 40 5.48 8.08 4.39
N ARG A 41 5.94 8.87 5.36
CA ARG A 41 5.50 8.76 6.76
C ARG A 41 4.02 9.11 6.95
N GLU A 42 3.55 10.14 6.25
CA GLU A 42 2.12 10.52 6.29
C GLU A 42 1.24 9.45 5.65
N ASN A 43 1.66 8.90 4.50
CA ASN A 43 0.97 7.79 3.85
C ASN A 43 0.97 6.53 4.73
N HIS A 44 2.08 6.24 5.43
CA HIS A 44 2.16 5.13 6.37
C HIS A 44 1.16 5.29 7.52
N LYS A 45 1.08 6.48 8.13
CA LYS A 45 0.10 6.75 9.21
C LYS A 45 -1.35 6.63 8.74
N LYS A 46 -1.66 7.11 7.53
CA LYS A 46 -3.00 6.95 6.95
C LYS A 46 -3.32 5.47 6.69
N GLN A 47 -2.32 4.70 6.25
CA GLN A 47 -2.46 3.29 5.99
C GLN A 47 -2.63 2.47 7.29
N GLU A 48 -1.85 2.76 8.33
CA GLU A 48 -2.00 2.13 9.65
C GLU A 48 -3.40 2.37 10.25
N LYS A 49 -3.90 3.61 10.21
CA LYS A 49 -5.26 3.92 10.67
C LYS A 49 -6.31 3.11 9.93
N ARG A 50 -6.18 3.03 8.60
CA ARG A 50 -7.12 2.28 7.75
C ARG A 50 -7.07 0.78 8.00
N VAL A 51 -5.87 0.22 8.20
CA VAL A 51 -5.69 -1.19 8.57
C VAL A 51 -6.36 -1.47 9.91
N HIS A 52 -6.20 -0.57 10.88
CA HIS A 52 -6.85 -0.71 12.18
C HIS A 52 -8.38 -0.67 12.09
N GLU A 53 -8.95 0.32 11.39
CA GLU A 53 -10.40 0.42 11.16
C GLU A 53 -10.97 -0.82 10.45
N LEU A 54 -10.29 -1.31 9.41
CA LEU A 54 -10.69 -2.54 8.73
C LEU A 54 -10.57 -3.76 9.65
N SER A 55 -9.53 -3.82 10.49
CA SER A 55 -9.34 -4.93 11.43
C SER A 55 -10.50 -5.05 12.40
N GLU A 56 -10.99 -3.93 12.93
CA GLU A 56 -12.14 -3.91 13.85
C GLU A 56 -13.40 -4.41 13.17
N ILE A 57 -13.78 -3.81 12.03
CA ILE A 57 -14.99 -4.18 11.28
C ILE A 57 -14.96 -5.65 10.86
N LEU A 58 -13.83 -6.12 10.34
CA LEU A 58 -13.67 -7.49 9.87
C LEU A 58 -13.62 -8.50 11.02
N SER A 59 -13.10 -8.12 12.19
CA SER A 59 -13.11 -8.97 13.38
C SER A 59 -14.54 -9.16 13.91
N GLU A 60 -15.29 -8.07 14.02
CA GLU A 60 -16.71 -8.11 14.44
C GLU A 60 -17.55 -8.94 13.46
N SER A 61 -17.31 -8.76 12.16
CA SER A 61 -18.00 -9.53 11.11
C SER A 61 -17.64 -11.02 11.14
N PHE A 62 -16.38 -11.35 11.47
CA PHE A 62 -15.92 -12.72 11.61
C PHE A 62 -16.56 -13.41 12.83
N GLU A 63 -16.59 -12.75 13.99
CA GLU A 63 -17.19 -13.29 15.20
C GLU A 63 -18.71 -13.49 15.06
N SER A 64 -19.40 -12.54 14.42
CA SER A 64 -20.84 -12.60 14.18
C SER A 64 -21.24 -13.52 13.02
N SER A 65 -20.28 -14.01 12.22
CA SER A 65 -20.52 -14.77 11.00
C SER A 65 -21.53 -14.09 10.06
N THR A 66 -21.51 -12.76 10.02
CA THR A 66 -22.39 -11.95 9.19
C THR A 66 -21.94 -11.98 7.74
N VAL A 67 -22.92 -11.84 6.84
CA VAL A 67 -22.64 -11.65 5.42
C VAL A 67 -22.21 -10.21 5.22
N ILE A 68 -21.00 -10.02 4.72
CA ILE A 68 -20.44 -8.72 4.39
C ILE A 68 -20.25 -8.58 2.90
N THR A 69 -20.22 -7.34 2.43
CA THR A 69 -19.89 -6.97 1.06
C THR A 69 -18.58 -6.19 1.04
N VAL A 70 -17.57 -6.76 0.39
CA VAL A 70 -16.23 -6.21 0.29
C VAL A 70 -16.00 -5.69 -1.12
N VAL A 71 -15.73 -4.39 -1.25
CA VAL A 71 -15.34 -3.77 -2.51
C VAL A 71 -13.81 -3.71 -2.56
N THR A 72 -13.21 -4.15 -3.67
CA THR A 72 -11.76 -4.18 -3.87
C THR A 72 -11.34 -3.51 -5.17
N TYR A 73 -10.11 -3.06 -5.24
CA TYR A 73 -9.51 -2.58 -6.48
C TYR A 73 -9.35 -3.72 -7.48
N GLY A 74 -9.86 -3.52 -8.70
CA GLY A 74 -9.55 -4.37 -9.85
C GLY A 74 -8.87 -3.56 -10.95
N ILE A 75 -8.09 -4.25 -11.79
CA ILE A 75 -7.25 -3.63 -12.84
C ILE A 75 -8.06 -2.75 -13.80
N TYR A 76 -9.29 -3.16 -14.12
CA TYR A 76 -10.17 -2.46 -15.08
C TYR A 76 -11.42 -1.87 -14.44
N LYS A 77 -11.91 -2.50 -13.37
CA LYS A 77 -13.08 -2.06 -12.59
C LYS A 77 -12.96 -2.60 -11.17
N ASN A 78 -13.53 -1.89 -10.21
CA ASN A 78 -13.68 -2.38 -8.86
C ASN A 78 -14.44 -3.71 -8.87
N ARG A 79 -14.07 -4.59 -7.94
CA ARG A 79 -14.70 -5.90 -7.77
C ARG A 79 -15.41 -5.92 -6.44
N GLU A 80 -16.60 -6.48 -6.43
CA GLU A 80 -17.44 -6.60 -5.25
C GLU A 80 -17.62 -8.07 -4.92
N TYR A 81 -17.43 -8.41 -3.65
CA TYR A 81 -17.56 -9.77 -3.14
C TYR A 81 -18.49 -9.76 -1.93
N SER A 82 -19.60 -10.49 -2.02
CA SER A 82 -20.51 -10.68 -0.89
C SER A 82 -20.37 -12.10 -0.35
N GLY A 83 -20.15 -12.23 0.95
CA GLY A 83 -19.90 -13.52 1.58
C GLY A 83 -19.65 -13.42 3.07
N VAL A 84 -19.31 -14.55 3.68
CA VAL A 84 -18.98 -14.63 5.10
C VAL A 84 -17.47 -14.82 5.26
N ILE A 85 -16.86 -14.13 6.22
CA ILE A 85 -15.45 -14.33 6.56
C ILE A 85 -15.33 -15.69 7.24
N ILE A 86 -14.54 -16.59 6.67
CA ILE A 86 -14.27 -17.92 7.25
C ILE A 86 -12.87 -18.02 7.87
N LYS A 87 -11.98 -17.08 7.55
CA LYS A 87 -10.67 -16.95 8.20
C LYS A 87 -10.23 -15.49 8.17
N LEU A 88 -9.75 -15.00 9.31
CA LEU A 88 -9.17 -13.68 9.48
C LEU A 88 -7.71 -13.84 9.93
N ASP A 89 -6.77 -13.25 9.20
CA ASP A 89 -5.35 -13.23 9.54
C ASP A 89 -4.87 -11.78 9.64
N LEU A 90 -4.84 -11.27 10.88
CA LEU A 90 -4.41 -9.89 11.17
C LEU A 90 -2.91 -9.69 10.99
N ARG A 91 -2.10 -10.76 11.06
CA ARG A 91 -0.64 -10.67 10.91
C ARG A 91 -0.25 -10.52 9.44
N GLU A 92 -0.94 -11.24 8.57
CA GLU A 92 -0.74 -11.14 7.12
C GLU A 92 -1.72 -10.15 6.44
N GLU A 93 -2.53 -9.45 7.24
CA GLU A 93 -3.51 -8.44 6.80
C GLU A 93 -4.41 -8.96 5.67
N LYS A 94 -5.02 -10.13 5.88
CA LYS A 94 -5.85 -10.79 4.87
C LYS A 94 -7.04 -11.53 5.47
N ILE A 95 -8.10 -11.63 4.67
CA ILE A 95 -9.29 -12.43 4.96
C ILE A 95 -9.49 -13.51 3.91
N LEU A 96 -10.07 -14.63 4.32
CA LEU A 96 -10.69 -15.60 3.43
C LEU A 96 -12.19 -15.41 3.47
N LEU A 97 -12.74 -14.92 2.37
CA LEU A 97 -14.17 -14.71 2.19
C LEU A 97 -14.78 -15.91 1.46
N LYS A 98 -15.83 -16.50 2.04
CA LYS A 98 -16.64 -17.55 1.39
C LYS A 98 -17.83 -16.90 0.70
N CYS A 99 -17.77 -16.82 -0.63
CA CYS A 99 -18.86 -16.41 -1.49
C CYS A 99 -19.73 -17.64 -1.86
N GLN A 100 -20.87 -17.42 -2.53
CA GLN A 100 -21.78 -18.52 -2.92
C GLN A 100 -21.08 -19.62 -3.75
N GLU A 101 -20.23 -19.25 -4.71
CA GLU A 101 -19.63 -20.20 -5.65
C GLU A 101 -18.12 -20.38 -5.48
N SER A 102 -17.48 -19.57 -4.64
CA SER A 102 -16.01 -19.59 -4.50
C SER A 102 -15.53 -19.09 -3.14
N MET A 103 -14.28 -19.40 -2.83
CA MET A 103 -13.56 -18.80 -1.70
C MET A 103 -12.47 -17.88 -2.24
N GLN A 104 -12.34 -16.69 -1.66
CA GLN A 104 -11.37 -15.70 -2.09
C GLN A 104 -10.54 -15.14 -0.94
N TRP A 105 -9.23 -15.13 -1.15
CA TRP A 105 -8.30 -14.41 -0.28
C TRP A 105 -8.26 -12.94 -0.69
N LEU A 106 -8.53 -12.04 0.25
CA LEU A 106 -8.50 -10.60 0.04
C LEU A 106 -7.52 -9.96 1.04
N HIS A 107 -6.58 -9.16 0.54
CA HIS A 107 -5.67 -8.38 1.38
C HIS A 107 -6.30 -7.04 1.76
N PHE A 108 -6.04 -6.55 2.97
CA PHE A 108 -6.60 -5.27 3.45
C PHE A 108 -6.20 -4.11 2.55
N SER A 109 -4.98 -4.13 2.01
CA SER A 109 -4.49 -3.14 1.05
C SER A 109 -5.32 -3.05 -0.24
N SER A 110 -6.01 -4.13 -0.62
CA SER A 110 -6.88 -4.17 -1.79
C SER A 110 -8.32 -3.74 -1.50
N ILE A 111 -8.71 -3.69 -0.22
CA ILE A 111 -10.07 -3.37 0.20
C ILE A 111 -10.29 -1.85 0.13
N LEU A 112 -11.37 -1.47 -0.53
CA LEU A 112 -11.87 -0.10 -0.65
C LEU A 112 -12.84 0.20 0.49
N HIS A 113 -13.90 -0.60 0.58
CA HIS A 113 -15.00 -0.46 1.52
C HIS A 113 -15.50 -1.85 1.94
N VAL A 114 -16.06 -1.91 3.15
CA VAL A 114 -16.75 -3.08 3.70
C VAL A 114 -18.12 -2.60 4.18
N TYR A 115 -19.17 -3.34 3.84
CA TYR A 115 -20.57 -3.08 4.21
C TYR A 115 -21.21 -4.33 4.79
#